data_AF-F0WR74-F1
#
_entry.id   AF-F0WR74-F1
#
_cell.length_a   1.000
_cell.length_b   1.000
_cell.length_c   1.000
_cell.angle_alpha   90.00
_cell.angle_beta   90.00
_cell.angle_gamma   90.00
#
_symmetry.space_group_name_H-M   'P 1'
#
loop_
_entity.id
_entity.type
_entity.pdbx_description
1 polymer ?
#
loop_
_entity_poly.entity_id
_entity_poly.type
_entity_poly.pdbx_seq_one_letter_code
_entity_poly.pdbx_strand_id
1 'polypeptide(L)'
;MSVVKVTVDLGSNLDGSLFVRCFRVNNNTALQIDLIDGTLVWCITVDESHKPPALDISGMRYLHILESIFTVSSSISNDPKTNSGYLLHWNRSNSVLTLSQEVDYYDRKKLITTKFTALHLTPVSAKELNSYWNILLKEIVSHQLESKREREELEHVAEERKRVMLAKDETVKAALDAKAKLENHVFNAFINLLNAKKERIAQLESDSYKVRSKSS
;
A
#
# COMPACT_ATOMS: atom_id res chain seq x y z
N MET A 1 -1.29 -15.31 4.83
CA MET A 1 -1.22 -15.60 6.28
C MET A 1 -0.65 -14.37 6.96
N SER A 2 -1.25 -13.89 8.05
CA SER A 2 -0.70 -12.79 8.84
C SER A 2 -0.43 -13.24 10.27
N VAL A 3 0.74 -12.90 10.81
CA VAL A 3 1.08 -13.05 12.22
C VAL A 3 1.39 -11.66 12.74
N VAL A 4 0.61 -11.18 13.70
CA VAL A 4 0.67 -9.81 14.18
C VAL A 4 0.87 -9.79 15.69
N LYS A 5 1.76 -8.93 16.17
CA LYS A 5 1.86 -8.65 17.60
C LYS A 5 0.75 -7.68 17.99
N VAL A 6 -0.07 -8.06 18.95
CA VAL A 6 -1.14 -7.22 19.49
C VAL A 6 -0.92 -6.94 20.97
N THR A 7 -1.31 -5.75 21.41
CA THR A 7 -1.39 -5.41 22.83
C THR A 7 -2.75 -5.85 23.35
N VAL A 8 -2.77 -6.50 24.51
CA VAL A 8 -4.00 -6.97 25.16
C VAL A 8 -4.04 -6.52 26.60
N ASP A 9 -5.22 -6.14 27.08
CA ASP A 9 -5.49 -5.99 28.50
C ASP A 9 -5.67 -7.39 29.12
N LEU A 10 -4.87 -7.70 30.14
CA LEU A 10 -4.93 -8.95 30.90
C LEU A 10 -5.83 -8.84 32.14
N GLY A 11 -6.43 -7.67 32.37
CA GLY A 11 -7.18 -7.31 33.57
C GLY A 11 -6.28 -6.73 34.66
N SER A 12 -6.90 -6.11 35.67
CA SER A 12 -6.20 -5.48 36.81
C SER A 12 -5.16 -4.40 36.40
N ASN A 13 -5.43 -3.66 35.32
CA ASN A 13 -4.54 -2.63 34.74
C ASN A 13 -3.17 -3.18 34.29
N LEU A 14 -3.12 -4.44 33.87
CA LEU A 14 -1.93 -5.06 33.30
C LEU A 14 -2.07 -5.20 31.79
N ASP A 15 -1.18 -4.55 31.05
CA ASP A 15 -1.06 -4.75 29.62
C ASP A 15 -0.08 -5.88 29.31
N GLY A 16 -0.48 -6.78 28.42
CA GLY A 16 0.33 -7.84 27.86
C GLY A 16 0.51 -7.69 26.36
N SER A 17 1.37 -8.52 25.79
CA SER A 17 1.49 -8.63 24.33
C SER A 17 1.40 -10.09 23.89
N LEU A 18 0.60 -10.34 22.87
CA LEU A 18 0.40 -11.66 22.27
C LEU A 18 0.70 -11.60 20.78
N PHE A 19 0.98 -12.76 20.19
CA PHE A 19 0.96 -12.90 18.74
C PHE A 19 -0.37 -13.51 18.32
N VAL A 20 -1.01 -12.92 17.31
CA VAL A 20 -2.23 -13.45 16.69
C VAL A 20 -1.86 -13.90 15.29
N ARG A 21 -2.13 -15.16 14.97
CA ARG A 21 -2.10 -15.66 13.60
C ARG A 21 -3.53 -15.72 13.07
N CYS A 22 -3.75 -15.10 11.93
CA CYS A 22 -5.07 -15.01 11.32
C CYS A 22 -5.01 -15.40 9.84
N PHE A 23 -5.87 -16.32 9.42
CA PHE A 23 -5.96 -16.77 8.03
C PHE A 23 -7.30 -17.40 7.70
N ARG A 24 -7.68 -17.34 6.43
CA ARG A 24 -8.90 -17.95 5.91
C ARG A 24 -8.77 -19.46 5.77
N VAL A 25 -9.82 -20.18 6.13
CA VAL A 25 -9.97 -21.65 5.99
C VAL A 25 -11.32 -21.99 5.34
N ASN A 26 -11.53 -23.26 5.00
CA ASN A 26 -12.77 -23.77 4.39
C ASN A 26 -13.21 -22.98 3.15
N ASN A 27 -12.36 -22.93 2.12
CA ASN A 27 -12.63 -22.17 0.87
C ASN A 27 -12.96 -20.68 1.12
N ASN A 28 -12.28 -20.06 2.09
CA ASN A 28 -12.46 -18.66 2.50
C ASN A 28 -13.79 -18.34 3.22
N THR A 29 -14.59 -19.34 3.57
CA THR A 29 -15.86 -19.12 4.28
C THR A 29 -15.70 -18.96 5.79
N ALA A 30 -14.57 -19.38 6.35
CA ALA A 30 -14.27 -19.24 7.77
C ALA A 30 -12.88 -18.65 8.00
N LEU A 31 -12.66 -18.15 9.22
CA LEU A 31 -11.44 -17.50 9.67
C LEU A 31 -10.84 -18.31 10.83
N GLN A 32 -9.63 -18.80 10.65
CA GLN A 32 -8.85 -19.39 11.73
C GLN A 32 -8.08 -18.29 12.45
N ILE A 33 -8.24 -18.22 13.76
CA ILE A 33 -7.52 -17.29 14.64
C ILE A 33 -6.78 -18.12 15.69
N ASP A 34 -5.46 -18.01 15.70
CA ASP A 34 -4.61 -18.61 16.72
C ASP A 34 -4.00 -17.49 17.59
N LEU A 35 -4.14 -17.61 18.90
CA LEU A 35 -3.46 -16.79 19.90
C LEU A 35 -2.24 -17.51 20.42
N ILE A 36 -1.10 -16.84 20.39
CA ILE A 36 0.20 -17.39 20.78
C ILE A 36 0.76 -16.55 21.93
N ASP A 37 0.91 -17.19 23.08
CA ASP A 37 1.51 -16.64 24.32
C ASP A 37 2.74 -17.48 24.68
N GLY A 38 3.89 -17.10 24.14
CA GLY A 38 5.14 -17.86 24.30
C GLY A 38 5.01 -19.28 23.74
N THR A 39 4.98 -20.28 24.63
CA THR A 39 4.86 -21.70 24.26
C THR A 39 3.42 -22.19 24.18
N LEU A 40 2.44 -21.39 24.61
CA LEU A 40 1.03 -21.78 24.63
C LEU A 40 0.29 -21.21 23.44
N VAL A 41 -0.63 -22.01 22.90
CA VAL A 41 -1.43 -21.66 21.73
C VAL A 41 -2.90 -21.96 21.99
N TRP A 42 -3.77 -21.03 21.63
CA TRP A 42 -5.22 -21.21 21.62
C TRP A 42 -5.76 -20.95 20.23
N CYS A 43 -6.74 -21.74 19.80
CA CYS A 43 -7.25 -21.70 18.44
C CYS A 43 -8.77 -21.52 18.45
N ILE A 44 -9.30 -20.85 17.42
CA ILE A 44 -10.73 -20.83 17.10
C ILE A 44 -10.92 -20.74 15.59
N THR A 45 -11.92 -21.46 15.08
CA THR A 45 -12.43 -21.26 13.72
C THR A 45 -13.74 -20.48 13.81
N VAL A 46 -13.75 -19.29 13.22
CA VAL A 46 -14.90 -18.36 13.23
C VAL A 46 -15.55 -18.39 11.85
N ASP A 47 -16.85 -18.66 11.82
CA ASP A 47 -17.69 -18.55 10.62
C ASP A 47 -18.83 -17.53 10.85
N GLU A 48 -19.75 -17.41 9.89
CA GLU A 48 -20.87 -16.47 9.99
C GLU A 48 -21.81 -16.73 11.18
N SER A 49 -21.90 -17.97 11.67
CA SER A 49 -22.76 -18.33 12.81
C SER A 49 -22.24 -17.76 14.13
N HIS A 50 -20.96 -17.38 14.19
CA HIS A 50 -20.33 -16.76 15.35
C HIS A 50 -20.62 -15.26 15.45
N LYS A 51 -21.35 -14.67 14.49
CA LYS A 51 -21.76 -13.26 14.55
C LYS A 51 -22.74 -13.04 15.71
N PRO A 52 -22.44 -12.13 16.66
CA PRO A 52 -23.39 -11.75 17.69
C PRO A 52 -24.72 -11.24 17.09
N PRO A 53 -25.89 -11.72 17.57
CA PRO A 53 -27.20 -11.28 17.05
C PRO A 53 -27.46 -9.79 17.18
N ALA A 54 -26.88 -9.16 18.21
CA ALA A 54 -27.01 -7.73 18.48
C ALA A 54 -26.23 -6.83 17.49
N LEU A 55 -25.32 -7.40 16.69
CA LEU A 55 -24.60 -6.65 15.67
C LEU A 55 -25.42 -6.61 14.37
N ASP A 56 -25.83 -5.41 13.98
CA ASP A 56 -26.54 -5.14 12.72
C ASP A 56 -25.57 -5.05 11.53
N ILE A 57 -24.85 -6.15 11.28
CA ILE A 57 -23.95 -6.34 10.13
C ILE A 57 -24.17 -7.74 9.54
N SER A 58 -23.74 -7.95 8.30
CA SER A 58 -23.74 -9.29 7.69
C SER A 58 -22.63 -10.18 8.26
N GLY A 59 -22.82 -11.50 8.21
CA GLY A 59 -21.82 -12.48 8.68
C GLY A 59 -20.48 -12.34 7.95
N MET A 60 -20.52 -12.21 6.63
CA MET A 60 -19.31 -11.94 5.83
C MET A 60 -18.61 -10.63 6.22
N ARG A 61 -19.37 -9.56 6.51
CA ARG A 61 -18.78 -8.29 6.95
C ARG A 61 -18.15 -8.42 8.33
N TYR A 62 -18.78 -9.18 9.23
CA TYR A 62 -18.21 -9.51 10.54
C TYR A 62 -16.87 -10.24 10.41
N LEU A 63 -16.78 -11.27 9.57
CA LEU A 63 -15.52 -11.99 9.33
C LEU A 63 -14.45 -11.09 8.72
N HIS A 64 -14.81 -10.20 7.78
CA HIS A 64 -13.88 -9.24 7.22
C HIS A 64 -13.36 -8.23 8.25
N ILE A 65 -14.23 -7.77 9.17
CA ILE A 65 -13.80 -6.88 10.26
C ILE A 65 -12.80 -7.62 11.16
N LEU A 66 -13.11 -8.85 11.59
CA LEU A 66 -12.18 -9.65 12.39
C LEU A 66 -10.84 -9.88 11.69
N GLU A 67 -10.85 -10.23 10.41
CA GLU A 67 -9.64 -10.39 9.62
C GLU A 67 -8.84 -9.08 9.56
N SER A 68 -9.50 -7.94 9.35
CA SER A 68 -8.82 -6.62 9.31
C SER A 68 -8.20 -6.19 10.64
N ILE A 69 -8.76 -6.65 11.77
CA ILE A 69 -8.18 -6.37 13.10
C ILE A 69 -6.85 -7.12 13.28
N PHE A 70 -6.75 -8.33 12.74
CA PHE A 70 -5.60 -9.24 12.92
C PHE A 70 -4.72 -9.37 11.68
N THR A 71 -4.85 -8.47 10.72
CA THR A 71 -3.98 -8.38 9.55
C THR A 71 -3.27 -7.03 9.55
N VAL A 72 -1.96 -7.03 9.36
CA VAL A 72 -1.23 -5.77 9.15
C VAL A 72 -1.73 -5.18 7.84
N SER A 73 -2.40 -4.03 7.91
CA SER A 73 -2.62 -3.22 6.72
C SER A 73 -1.26 -2.83 6.17
N SER A 74 -0.86 -3.41 5.04
CA SER A 74 0.32 -3.02 4.29
C SER A 74 0.08 -1.63 3.68
N SER A 75 0.14 -0.61 4.53
CA SER A 75 0.24 0.78 4.11
C SER A 75 1.47 1.40 4.76
N ILE A 76 2.27 2.02 3.90
CA ILE A 76 3.48 2.79 4.18
C ILE A 76 3.05 4.03 4.99
N SER A 77 2.74 3.84 6.26
CA SER A 77 2.35 4.88 7.20
C SER A 77 3.04 4.58 8.53
N ASN A 78 4.00 5.42 8.88
CA ASN A 78 4.74 5.39 10.15
C ASN A 78 3.90 5.92 11.33
N ASP A 79 2.58 5.92 11.25
CA ASP A 79 1.74 6.31 12.38
C ASP A 79 1.49 5.10 13.31
N PRO A 80 1.87 5.16 14.59
CA PRO A 80 1.65 4.08 15.56
C PRO A 80 0.16 3.93 15.99
N LYS A 81 -0.79 4.49 15.21
CA LYS A 81 -2.23 4.49 15.47
C LYS A 81 -3.07 3.71 14.46
N THR A 82 -2.45 2.90 13.59
CA THR A 82 -3.15 2.07 12.60
C THR A 82 -3.53 0.67 13.11
N ASN A 83 -3.88 0.53 14.39
CA ASN A 83 -4.48 -0.70 14.91
C ASN A 83 -5.95 -0.46 15.25
N SER A 84 -6.77 -0.51 14.19
CA SER A 84 -8.21 -0.84 14.12
C SER A 84 -9.23 -0.18 15.08
N GLY A 85 -8.83 0.66 16.05
CA GLY A 85 -9.73 1.27 17.03
C GLY A 85 -10.36 0.28 18.02
N TYR A 86 -9.87 -0.97 18.04
CA TYR A 86 -10.36 -2.01 18.94
C TYR A 86 -9.41 -2.24 20.12
N LEU A 87 -9.98 -2.25 21.32
CA LEU A 87 -9.36 -2.70 22.55
C LEU A 87 -9.53 -4.22 22.68
N LEU A 88 -8.43 -4.91 22.95
CA LEU A 88 -8.39 -6.36 23.09
C LEU A 88 -8.23 -6.70 24.58
N HIS A 89 -9.14 -7.50 25.13
CA HIS A 89 -9.04 -8.02 26.49
C HIS A 89 -8.91 -9.54 26.45
N TRP A 90 -7.83 -10.07 27.03
CA TRP A 90 -7.53 -11.50 27.04
C TRP A 90 -7.67 -12.08 28.45
N ASN A 91 -8.71 -12.90 28.64
CA ASN A 91 -8.88 -13.67 29.87
C ASN A 91 -8.36 -15.10 29.65
N ARG A 92 -7.13 -15.33 30.10
CA ARG A 92 -6.46 -16.63 29.98
C ARG A 92 -7.16 -17.76 30.74
N SER A 93 -7.74 -17.48 31.91
CA SER A 93 -8.42 -18.48 32.74
C SER A 93 -9.66 -19.05 32.05
N ASN A 94 -10.40 -18.20 31.34
CA ASN A 94 -11.61 -18.59 30.62
C ASN A 94 -11.36 -18.85 29.13
N SER A 95 -10.12 -18.65 28.66
CA SER A 95 -9.73 -18.71 27.24
C SER A 95 -10.62 -17.83 26.34
N VAL A 96 -10.94 -16.62 26.80
CA VAL A 96 -11.82 -15.69 26.07
C VAL A 96 -11.06 -14.45 25.64
N LEU A 97 -11.06 -14.18 24.34
CA LEU A 97 -10.64 -12.90 23.78
C LEU A 97 -11.86 -12.03 23.55
N THR A 98 -11.94 -10.90 24.25
CA THR A 98 -12.99 -9.91 24.05
C THR A 98 -12.45 -8.75 23.24
N LEU A 99 -13.16 -8.39 22.17
CA LEU A 99 -12.89 -7.23 21.35
C LEU A 99 -13.91 -6.15 21.71
N SER A 100 -13.43 -4.96 22.04
CA SER A 100 -14.25 -3.80 22.36
C SER A 100 -13.84 -2.62 21.49
N GLN A 101 -14.77 -1.74 21.17
CA GLN A 101 -14.51 -0.53 20.39
C GLN A 101 -14.76 0.70 21.27
N GLU A 102 -13.87 1.67 21.19
CA GLU A 102 -14.14 2.98 21.77
C GLU A 102 -14.95 3.81 20.77
N VAL A 103 -16.15 4.23 21.19
CA VAL A 103 -17.01 5.09 20.38
C VAL A 103 -17.01 6.47 21.01
N ASP A 104 -16.60 7.48 20.23
CA ASP A 104 -16.69 8.88 20.63
C ASP A 104 -18.14 9.37 20.44
N TYR A 105 -18.71 9.92 21.51
CA TYR A 105 -20.06 10.48 21.47
C TYR A 105 -19.95 12.01 21.37
N TYR A 106 -20.48 12.54 20.27
CA TYR A 106 -20.29 13.90 19.73
C TYR A 106 -20.55 15.11 20.65
N ASP A 107 -20.84 14.96 21.94
CA ASP A 107 -21.25 16.10 22.77
C ASP A 107 -20.70 16.13 24.20
N ARG A 108 -20.02 15.07 24.67
CA ARG A 108 -19.40 15.04 26.00
C ARG A 108 -18.18 14.14 25.90
N LYS A 109 -16.98 14.62 26.22
CA LYS A 109 -15.67 13.91 26.23
C LYS A 109 -15.65 12.61 27.07
N LYS A 110 -16.57 11.68 26.83
CA LYS A 110 -16.78 10.44 27.55
C LYS A 110 -16.71 9.34 26.51
N LEU A 111 -15.55 8.71 26.44
CA LEU A 111 -15.35 7.49 25.67
C LEU A 111 -16.22 6.40 26.28
N ILE A 112 -17.10 5.81 25.46
CA ILE A 112 -17.86 4.62 25.83
C ILE A 112 -17.19 3.45 25.11
N THR A 113 -16.72 2.50 25.90
CA THR A 113 -16.21 1.23 25.38
C THR A 113 -17.38 0.26 25.19
N THR A 114 -17.65 -0.11 23.94
CA THR A 114 -18.72 -1.06 23.60
C THR A 114 -18.11 -2.40 23.22
N LYS A 115 -18.70 -3.50 23.72
CA LYS A 115 -18.25 -4.85 23.36
C LYS A 115 -18.66 -5.16 21.94
N PHE A 116 -17.67 -5.45 21.08
CA PHE A 116 -17.90 -5.88 19.71
C PHE A 116 -18.17 -7.39 19.64
N THR A 117 -17.26 -8.21 20.15
CA THR A 117 -17.46 -9.67 20.21
C THR A 117 -16.62 -10.31 21.32
N ALA A 118 -16.95 -11.54 21.68
CA ALA A 118 -16.12 -12.40 22.53
C ALA A 118 -15.92 -13.75 21.85
N LEU A 119 -14.67 -14.15 21.70
CA LEU A 119 -14.26 -15.38 21.05
C LEU A 119 -13.77 -16.34 22.12
N HIS A 120 -14.35 -17.55 22.15
CA HIS A 120 -13.92 -18.63 23.04
C HIS A 120 -12.92 -19.51 22.31
N LEU A 121 -11.65 -19.42 22.70
CA LEU A 121 -10.58 -20.18 22.07
C LEU A 121 -10.29 -21.45 22.84
N THR A 122 -9.93 -22.51 22.12
CA THR A 122 -9.56 -23.80 22.72
C THR A 122 -8.04 -23.92 22.79
N PRO A 123 -7.47 -24.29 23.96
CA PRO A 123 -6.03 -24.50 24.07
C PRO A 123 -5.61 -25.72 23.22
N VAL A 124 -4.53 -25.57 22.44
CA VAL A 124 -3.93 -26.67 21.70
C VAL A 124 -3.32 -27.66 22.67
N SER A 125 -3.59 -28.95 22.48
CA SER A 125 -3.07 -29.98 23.37
C SER A 125 -1.54 -30.10 23.27
N ALA A 126 -0.87 -30.51 24.35
CA ALA A 126 0.59 -30.69 24.36
C ALA A 126 1.07 -31.71 23.30
N LYS A 127 0.22 -32.67 22.91
CA LYS A 127 0.52 -33.66 21.86
C LYS A 127 0.56 -33.02 20.46
N GLU A 128 -0.30 -32.04 20.21
CA GLU A 128 -0.44 -31.38 18.90
C GLU A 128 0.46 -30.15 18.78
N LEU A 129 0.89 -29.57 19.90
CA LEU A 129 1.70 -28.36 19.94
C LEU A 129 3.00 -28.48 19.13
N ASN A 130 3.71 -29.61 19.21
CA ASN A 130 4.91 -29.83 18.41
C ASN A 130 4.61 -29.85 16.90
N SER A 131 3.48 -30.44 16.50
CA SER A 131 3.05 -30.45 15.10
C SER A 131 2.68 -29.04 14.65
N TYR A 132 1.96 -28.29 15.48
CA TYR A 132 1.60 -26.90 15.22
C TYR A 132 2.84 -26.04 14.96
N TRP A 133 3.84 -26.09 15.85
CA TRP A 133 5.08 -25.32 15.69
C TRP A 133 5.85 -25.70 14.43
N ASN A 134 5.94 -26.99 14.12
CA ASN A 134 6.60 -27.45 12.90
C ASN A 134 5.90 -26.93 11.64
N ILE A 135 4.56 -26.90 11.62
CA ILE A 135 3.79 -26.35 10.50
C ILE A 135 4.00 -24.84 10.40
N LEU A 136 3.83 -24.12 11.52
CA LEU A 136 3.99 -22.66 11.55
C LEU A 136 5.40 -22.23 11.12
N LEU A 137 6.45 -22.89 11.61
CA LEU A 137 7.83 -22.57 11.24
C LEU A 137 8.09 -22.85 9.76
N LYS A 138 7.60 -23.97 9.21
CA LYS A 138 7.70 -24.26 7.77
C LYS A 138 6.99 -23.20 6.94
N GLU A 139 5.81 -22.77 7.34
CA GLU A 139 5.07 -21.72 6.64
C GLU A 139 5.79 -20.37 6.70
N ILE A 140 6.35 -19.99 7.85
CA ILE A 140 7.15 -18.77 8.00
C ILE A 140 8.37 -18.81 7.08
N VAL A 141 9.12 -19.93 7.05
CA VAL A 141 10.30 -20.09 6.18
C VAL A 141 9.90 -20.03 4.71
N SER A 142 8.84 -20.72 4.30
CA SER A 142 8.34 -20.68 2.93
C SER A 142 7.91 -19.27 2.52
N HIS A 143 7.19 -18.55 3.39
CA HIS A 143 6.79 -17.17 3.13
C HIS A 143 7.99 -16.24 3.03
N GLN A 144 9.02 -16.40 3.88
CA GLN A 144 10.24 -15.59 3.78
C GLN A 144 10.99 -15.83 2.47
N LEU A 145 11.05 -17.08 2.01
CA LEU A 145 11.71 -17.44 0.76
C LEU A 145 10.96 -16.87 -0.46
N GLU A 146 9.62 -16.94 -0.46
CA GLU A 146 8.80 -16.36 -1.52
C GLU A 146 8.91 -14.83 -1.52
N SER A 147 8.74 -14.18 -0.37
CA SER A 147 8.90 -12.72 -0.26
C SER A 147 10.29 -12.23 -0.65
N LYS A 148 11.34 -13.05 -0.45
CA LYS A 148 12.68 -12.73 -0.92
C LYS A 148 12.74 -12.78 -2.45
N ARG A 149 12.19 -13.83 -3.08
CA ARG A 149 12.13 -13.95 -4.54
C ARG A 149 11.35 -12.80 -5.17
N GLU A 150 10.17 -12.50 -4.64
CA GLU A 150 9.34 -11.37 -5.11
C GLU A 150 10.09 -10.03 -5.02
N ARG A 151 10.87 -9.83 -3.94
CA ARG A 151 11.68 -8.63 -3.78
C ARG A 151 12.79 -8.53 -4.81
N GLU A 152 13.51 -9.63 -5.05
CA GLU A 152 14.58 -9.69 -6.06
C GLU A 152 14.03 -9.42 -7.47
N GLU A 153 12.85 -9.96 -7.80
CA GLU A 153 12.18 -9.68 -9.07
C GLU A 153 11.74 -8.21 -9.19
N LEU A 154 11.14 -7.65 -8.14
CA LEU A 154 10.76 -6.23 -8.11
C LEU A 154 11.96 -5.30 -8.23
N GLU A 155 13.08 -5.64 -7.59
CA GLU A 155 14.33 -4.89 -7.69
C GLU A 155 14.88 -4.93 -9.11
N HIS A 156 14.92 -6.11 -9.74
CA HIS A 156 15.33 -6.24 -11.14
C HIS A 156 14.44 -5.42 -12.09
N VAL A 157 13.12 -5.46 -11.91
CA VAL A 157 12.18 -4.64 -12.71
C VAL A 157 12.39 -3.14 -12.47
N ALA A 158 12.67 -2.73 -11.22
CA ALA A 158 12.95 -1.34 -10.90
C ALA A 158 14.24 -0.85 -11.55
N GLU A 159 15.30 -1.67 -11.55
CA GLU A 159 16.56 -1.37 -12.23
C GLU A 159 16.40 -1.26 -13.74
N GLU A 160 15.66 -2.18 -14.37
CA GLU A 160 15.37 -2.12 -15.80
C GLU A 160 14.60 -0.85 -16.16
N ARG A 161 13.55 -0.52 -15.40
CA ARG A 161 12.77 0.71 -15.60
C ARG A 161 13.64 1.95 -15.44
N LYS A 162 14.54 1.98 -14.46
CA LYS A 162 15.49 3.07 -14.27
C LYS A 162 16.42 3.22 -15.49
N ARG A 163 16.93 2.12 -16.04
CA ARG A 163 17.79 2.14 -17.23
C ARG A 163 17.05 2.67 -18.46
N VAL A 164 15.84 2.19 -18.72
CA VAL A 164 15.00 2.65 -19.84
C VAL A 164 14.66 4.13 -19.71
N MET A 165 14.36 4.59 -18.49
CA MET A 165 14.06 6.01 -18.25
C MET A 165 15.27 6.90 -18.57
N LEU A 166 16.47 6.53 -18.14
CA LEU A 166 17.70 7.28 -18.45
C LEU A 166 17.97 7.32 -19.96
N ALA A 167 17.85 6.20 -20.66
CA ALA A 167 18.03 6.15 -22.12
C ALA A 167 16.99 7.02 -22.86
N LYS A 168 15.76 7.05 -22.36
CA LYS A 168 14.71 7.94 -22.88
C LYS A 168 15.07 9.40 -22.65
N ASP A 169 15.54 9.78 -21.48
CA ASP A 169 15.92 11.16 -21.16
C ASP A 169 17.08 11.64 -22.05
N GLU A 170 18.08 10.78 -22.28
CA GLU A 170 19.18 11.05 -23.22
C GLU A 170 18.66 11.27 -24.66
N THR A 171 17.76 10.40 -25.11
CA THR A 171 17.16 10.49 -26.45
C THR A 171 16.32 11.77 -26.61
N VAL A 172 15.51 12.11 -25.59
CA VAL A 172 14.71 13.34 -25.58
C VAL A 172 15.61 14.57 -25.62
N LYS A 173 16.68 14.59 -24.82
CA LYS A 173 17.66 15.69 -24.84
C LYS A 173 18.28 15.86 -26.22
N ALA A 174 18.74 14.78 -26.85
CA ALA A 174 19.30 14.82 -28.19
C ALA A 174 18.28 15.31 -29.24
N ALA A 175 17.02 14.90 -29.13
CA ALA A 175 15.95 15.36 -30.01
C ALA A 175 15.64 16.85 -29.84
N LEU A 176 15.66 17.36 -28.60
CA LEU A 176 15.50 18.80 -28.31
C LEU A 176 16.66 19.62 -28.90
N ASP A 177 17.89 19.16 -28.74
CA ASP A 177 19.07 19.83 -29.31
C ASP A 177 19.02 19.83 -30.85
N ALA A 178 18.62 18.73 -31.47
CA ALA A 178 18.44 18.64 -32.91
C ALA A 178 17.33 19.57 -33.41
N LYS A 179 16.21 19.64 -32.69
CA LYS A 179 15.11 20.57 -32.97
C LYS A 179 15.57 22.02 -32.92
N ALA A 180 16.27 22.42 -31.85
CA ALA A 180 16.77 23.79 -31.69
C ALA A 180 17.75 24.19 -32.81
N LYS A 181 18.63 23.26 -33.24
CA LYS A 181 19.52 23.48 -34.39
C LYS A 181 18.74 23.70 -35.68
N LEU A 182 17.70 22.90 -35.92
CA LEU A 182 16.86 23.02 -37.11
C LEU A 182 16.07 24.33 -37.11
N GLU A 183 15.47 24.71 -35.98
CA GLU A 183 14.76 25.99 -35.83
C GLU A 183 15.69 27.17 -36.13
N ASN A 184 16.89 27.18 -35.56
CA ASN A 184 17.90 28.21 -35.85
C ASN A 184 18.32 28.22 -37.33
N HIS A 185 18.49 27.05 -37.96
CA HIS A 185 18.84 26.96 -39.37
C HIS A 185 17.74 27.56 -40.26
N VAL A 186 16.47 27.18 -40.02
CA VAL A 186 15.32 27.72 -40.76
C VAL A 186 15.18 29.22 -40.55
N PHE A 187 15.34 29.70 -39.31
CA PHE A 187 15.25 31.12 -38.99
C PHE A 187 16.33 31.94 -39.73
N ASN A 188 17.58 31.47 -39.72
CA ASN A 188 18.69 32.12 -40.43
C ASN A 188 18.48 32.10 -41.95
N ALA A 189 18.01 30.97 -42.51
CA ALA A 189 17.69 30.87 -43.93
C ALA A 189 16.59 31.86 -44.34
N PHE A 190 15.56 32.01 -43.50
CA PHE A 190 14.48 32.96 -43.73
C PHE A 190 14.97 34.42 -43.67
N ILE A 191 15.81 34.78 -42.70
CA ILE A 191 16.42 36.12 -42.62
C ILE A 191 17.27 36.42 -43.86
N ASN A 192 18.10 35.47 -44.29
CA ASN A 192 18.93 35.63 -45.48
C ASN A 192 18.08 35.87 -46.73
N LEU A 193 16.97 35.13 -46.88
CA LEU A 193 16.03 35.32 -47.97
C LEU A 193 15.38 36.71 -47.93
N LEU A 194 14.93 37.16 -46.76
CA LEU A 194 14.34 38.49 -46.60
C LEU A 194 15.35 39.60 -46.94
N ASN A 195 16.59 39.47 -46.48
CA ASN A 195 17.65 40.43 -46.80
C ASN A 195 17.95 40.49 -48.29
N ALA A 196 18.08 39.33 -48.95
CA ALA A 196 18.28 39.27 -50.40
C ALA A 196 17.11 39.89 -51.17
N LYS A 197 15.86 39.70 -50.70
CA LYS A 197 14.68 40.36 -51.29
C LYS A 197 14.68 41.86 -51.06
N LYS A 198 15.04 42.33 -49.87
CA LYS A 198 15.16 43.76 -49.54
C LYS A 198 16.22 44.45 -50.40
N GLU A 199 17.37 43.81 -50.60
CA GLU A 199 18.44 44.30 -51.47
C GLU A 199 17.99 44.38 -52.93
N ARG A 200 17.29 43.35 -53.43
CA ARG A 200 16.69 43.32 -54.77
C ARG A 200 15.70 44.47 -54.98
N ILE A 201 14.85 44.76 -53.98
CA ILE A 201 13.89 45.87 -54.03
C ILE A 201 14.63 47.20 -54.11
N ALA A 202 15.62 47.44 -53.23
CA ALA A 202 16.41 48.67 -53.24
C ALA A 202 17.12 48.90 -54.60
N GLN A 203 17.61 47.83 -55.22
CA GLN A 203 18.23 47.90 -56.53
C GLN A 203 17.22 48.26 -57.63
N LEU A 204 16.04 47.62 -57.64
CA LEU A 204 14.96 47.93 -58.57
C LEU A 204 14.44 49.37 -58.39
N GLU A 205 14.35 49.86 -57.16
CA GLU A 205 13.97 51.24 -56.87
C GLU A 205 15.00 52.23 -57.43
N SER A 206 16.29 52.01 -57.17
CA SER A 206 17.39 52.82 -57.73
C SER A 206 17.34 52.86 -59.26
N ASP A 207 17.14 51.71 -59.91
CA ASP A 207 17.07 51.63 -61.37
C ASP A 207 15.85 52.36 -61.94
N SER A 208 14.70 52.26 -61.28
CA SER A 208 13.49 53.02 -61.63
C SER A 208 13.69 54.53 -61.54
N TYR A 209 14.37 55.01 -60.47
CA TYR A 209 14.75 56.42 -60.34
C TYR A 209 15.67 56.89 -61.46
N LYS A 210 16.68 56.09 -61.83
CA LYS A 210 17.58 56.41 -62.96
C LYS A 210 16.84 56.50 -64.29
N VAL A 211 15.93 55.56 -64.56
CA VAL A 211 15.13 55.58 -65.80
C VAL A 211 14.24 56.83 -65.84
N ARG A 212 13.56 57.18 -64.75
CA ARG A 212 12.75 58.42 -64.67
C ARG A 212 13.57 59.69 -64.87
N SER A 213 14.76 59.75 -64.28
CA SER A 213 15.66 60.92 -64.40
C SER A 213 16.25 61.13 -65.80
N LYS A 214 16.25 60.11 -66.66
CA LYS A 214 16.69 60.20 -68.08
C LYS A 214 15.55 60.54 -69.04
N SER A 215 14.30 60.47 -68.58
CA SER A 215 13.09 60.75 -69.37
C SER A 215 12.45 62.11 -69.06
N SER A 216 13.04 62.90 -68.16
CA SER A 216 12.77 64.34 -67.95
C SER A 216 13.93 65.14 -68.50
#